data_AF-A0A7J7U394-F1
#
_entry.id   AF-A0A7J7U394-F1
#
_cell.length_a   1.000
_cell.length_b   1.000
_cell.length_c   1.000
_cell.angle_alpha   90.00
_cell.angle_beta   90.00
_cell.angle_gamma   90.00
#
_symmetry.space_group_name_H-M   'P 1'
#
loop_
_entity.id
_entity.type
_entity.pdbx_description
1 polymer ?
#
loop_
_entity_poly.entity_id
_entity_poly.type
_entity_poly.pdbx_seq_one_letter_code
_entity_poly.pdbx_strand_id
1 'polypeptide(L)'
;MTRVQAKGMGILLEWKTVTEGQLYEALVEVINNCSYRQRALKLSEIHRDQPGHPVQRAVYWIEYVLRHGGAPHLRAAVHQLSFCQYFLLDVAAALLLGAAALRLLLRRGASLLSRTLGRCWPGRRHSALNGHCQNGVVNGKCDRNGHVTQEKKVK
;
A
#
# COMPACT_ATOMS: atom_id res chain seq x y z
N MET A 1 -2.03 -17.84 -0.83
CA MET A 1 -1.35 -19.10 -0.44
C MET A 1 -2.37 -20.03 0.21
N THR A 2 -2.52 -21.25 -0.31
CA THR A 2 -3.46 -22.23 0.26
C THR A 2 -2.82 -22.99 1.42
N ARG A 3 -3.53 -23.04 2.56
CA ARG A 3 -3.04 -23.69 3.79
C ARG A 3 -2.71 -25.18 3.61
N VAL A 4 -3.32 -25.83 2.63
CA VAL A 4 -3.10 -27.24 2.28
C VAL A 4 -1.70 -27.45 1.71
N GLN A 5 -1.30 -26.62 0.75
CA GLN A 5 0.04 -26.68 0.14
C GLN A 5 1.14 -26.25 1.12
N ALA A 6 0.89 -25.19 1.91
CA ALA A 6 1.84 -24.74 2.94
C ALA A 6 2.12 -25.81 4.02
N LYS A 7 1.12 -26.67 4.30
CA LYS A 7 1.26 -27.82 5.21
C LYS A 7 1.73 -29.10 4.49
N GLY A 8 2.02 -29.02 3.19
CA GLY A 8 2.52 -30.12 2.38
C GLY A 8 1.54 -31.29 2.25
N MET A 9 0.23 -31.03 2.34
CA MET A 9 -0.82 -32.06 2.23
C MET A 9 -1.34 -32.22 0.78
N GLY A 10 -0.94 -31.34 -0.13
CA GLY A 10 -1.33 -31.41 -1.53
C GLY A 10 -0.75 -30.28 -2.37
N ILE A 11 -1.04 -30.31 -3.66
CA ILE A 11 -0.55 -29.37 -4.67
C ILE A 11 -1.67 -28.37 -4.99
N LEU A 12 -1.31 -27.09 -5.13
CA LEU A 12 -2.25 -26.07 -5.57
C LEU A 12 -2.25 -26.00 -7.09
N LEU A 13 -3.43 -26.19 -7.69
CA LEU A 13 -3.67 -25.95 -9.10
C LEU A 13 -4.64 -24.78 -9.23
N GLU A 14 -4.34 -23.86 -10.13
CA GLU A 14 -5.21 -22.73 -10.42
C GLU A 14 -6.19 -23.10 -11.54
N TRP A 15 -7.48 -23.14 -11.21
CA TRP A 15 -8.53 -23.59 -12.13
C TRP A 15 -8.57 -22.84 -13.47
N LYS A 16 -8.19 -21.56 -13.46
CA LYS A 16 -8.21 -20.72 -14.67
C LYS A 16 -7.06 -20.99 -15.64
N THR A 17 -5.99 -21.63 -15.18
CA THR A 17 -4.74 -21.81 -15.94
C THR A 17 -4.31 -23.27 -16.05
N VAL A 18 -4.98 -24.19 -15.34
CA VAL A 18 -4.65 -25.62 -15.33
C VAL A 18 -4.91 -26.27 -16.68
N THR A 19 -3.95 -27.06 -17.16
CA THR A 19 -4.09 -27.92 -18.34
C THR A 19 -4.31 -29.38 -17.93
N GLU A 20 -4.82 -30.20 -18.85
CA GLU A 20 -5.02 -31.65 -18.60
C GLU A 20 -3.71 -32.34 -18.16
N GLY A 21 -2.59 -32.02 -18.80
CA GLY A 21 -1.28 -32.56 -18.46
C GLY A 21 -0.84 -32.19 -17.03
N GLN A 22 -0.98 -30.91 -16.64
CA GLN A 22 -0.65 -30.46 -15.29
C GLN A 22 -1.52 -31.12 -14.22
N LEU A 23 -2.81 -31.32 -14.53
CA LEU A 23 -3.72 -32.03 -13.63
C LEU A 23 -3.31 -33.50 -13.48
N TYR A 24 -2.98 -34.17 -14.59
CA TYR A 24 -2.53 -35.55 -14.58
C TYR A 24 -1.23 -35.73 -13.78
N GLU A 25 -0.23 -34.89 -14.03
CA GLU A 25 1.04 -34.91 -13.31
C GLU A 25 0.85 -34.69 -11.80
N ALA A 26 0.06 -33.69 -11.41
CA ALA A 26 -0.24 -33.42 -10.00
C ALA A 26 -0.97 -34.58 -9.32
N LEU A 27 -1.89 -35.24 -10.03
CA LEU A 27 -2.61 -36.41 -9.51
C LEU A 27 -1.66 -37.59 -9.30
N VAL A 28 -0.84 -37.89 -10.30
CA VAL A 28 0.18 -38.94 -10.24
C VAL A 28 1.16 -38.68 -9.10
N GLU A 29 1.58 -37.42 -8.90
CA GLU A 29 2.48 -37.04 -7.82
C GLU A 29 1.86 -37.27 -6.44
N VAL A 30 0.62 -36.81 -6.22
CA VAL A 30 -0.06 -36.95 -4.92
C VAL A 30 -0.38 -38.40 -4.58
N ILE A 31 -0.72 -39.22 -5.58
CA ILE A 31 -1.03 -40.65 -5.38
C ILE A 31 0.23 -41.47 -5.10
N ASN A 32 1.30 -41.26 -5.87
CA ASN A 32 2.52 -42.06 -5.73
C ASN A 32 3.38 -41.62 -4.54
N ASN A 33 3.36 -40.33 -4.19
CA ASN A 33 4.15 -39.82 -3.08
C ASN A 33 3.37 -39.92 -1.75
N CYS A 34 3.70 -40.94 -0.96
CA CYS A 34 3.09 -41.18 0.35
C CYS A 34 3.27 -40.04 1.37
N SER A 35 4.22 -39.12 1.17
CA SER A 35 4.46 -38.01 2.11
C SER A 35 3.25 -37.09 2.27
N TYR A 36 2.48 -36.87 1.20
CA TYR A 36 1.24 -36.08 1.23
C TYR A 36 0.21 -36.72 2.17
N ARG A 37 -0.01 -38.04 2.02
CA ARG A 37 -0.91 -38.82 2.88
C ARG A 37 -0.43 -38.85 4.33
N GLN A 38 0.86 -39.06 4.57
CA GLN A 38 1.42 -39.08 5.93
C GLN A 38 1.24 -37.73 6.64
N ARG A 39 1.51 -36.63 5.93
CA ARG A 39 1.29 -35.27 6.47
C ARG A 39 -0.19 -35.01 6.74
N ALA A 40 -1.09 -35.45 5.86
CA ALA A 40 -2.53 -35.33 6.04
C ALA A 40 -3.02 -36.13 7.25
N LEU A 41 -2.57 -37.38 7.42
CA LEU A 41 -2.91 -38.22 8.57
C LEU A 41 -2.38 -37.64 9.88
N LYS A 42 -1.11 -37.22 9.92
CA LYS A 42 -0.51 -36.58 11.10
C LYS A 42 -1.29 -35.33 11.51
N LEU A 43 -1.66 -34.47 10.56
CA LEU A 43 -2.44 -33.29 10.88
C LEU A 43 -3.87 -33.64 11.31
N SER A 44 -4.44 -34.67 10.72
CA SER A 44 -5.75 -35.21 11.10
C SER A 44 -5.75 -35.71 12.56
N GLU A 45 -4.72 -36.42 12.98
CA GLU A 45 -4.54 -36.85 14.38
C GLU A 45 -4.48 -35.65 15.32
N ILE A 46 -3.60 -34.67 15.02
CA ILE A 46 -3.49 -33.43 15.81
C ILE A 46 -4.82 -32.67 15.87
N HIS A 47 -5.59 -32.66 14.78
CA HIS A 47 -6.88 -31.96 14.75
C HIS A 47 -7.96 -32.68 15.56
N ARG A 48 -7.91 -34.02 15.60
CA ARG A 48 -8.84 -34.86 16.38
C ARG A 48 -8.41 -34.98 17.85
N ASP A 49 -7.15 -34.71 18.15
CA ASP A 49 -6.59 -34.66 19.50
C ASP A 49 -7.09 -33.42 20.24
N GLN A 50 -8.35 -33.47 20.65
CA GLN A 50 -9.01 -32.45 21.43
C GLN A 50 -9.71 -33.12 22.61
N PRO A 51 -9.72 -32.49 23.80
CA PRO A 51 -10.20 -33.11 25.05
C PRO A 51 -11.70 -33.46 25.09
N GLY A 52 -12.47 -33.18 24.03
CA GLY A 52 -13.89 -33.51 23.95
C GLY A 52 -14.44 -33.30 22.55
N HIS A 53 -15.57 -33.98 22.25
CA HIS A 53 -16.20 -33.91 20.93
C HIS A 53 -16.62 -32.47 20.61
N PRO A 54 -16.35 -31.95 19.40
CA PRO A 54 -16.58 -30.54 19.06
C PRO A 54 -18.04 -30.12 19.26
N VAL A 55 -18.99 -31.02 19.02
CA VAL A 55 -20.42 -30.77 19.26
C VAL A 55 -20.72 -30.57 20.75
N GLN A 56 -20.19 -31.42 21.62
CA GLN A 56 -20.39 -31.28 23.08
C GLN A 56 -19.76 -29.98 23.59
N ARG A 57 -18.60 -29.59 23.06
CA ARG A 57 -17.97 -28.30 23.37
C ARG A 57 -18.85 -27.12 22.94
N ALA A 58 -19.47 -27.19 21.76
CA ALA A 58 -20.37 -26.14 21.28
C ALA A 58 -21.60 -26.01 22.19
N VAL A 59 -22.23 -27.14 22.55
CA VAL A 59 -23.36 -27.18 23.50
C VAL A 59 -22.95 -26.55 24.83
N TYR A 60 -21.81 -26.96 25.39
CA TYR A 60 -21.29 -26.39 26.64
C TYR A 60 -21.14 -24.86 26.57
N TRP A 61 -20.57 -24.31 25.50
CA TRP A 61 -20.41 -22.86 25.36
C TRP A 61 -21.74 -22.13 25.16
N ILE A 62 -22.69 -22.72 24.45
CA ILE A 62 -24.04 -22.16 24.30
C ILE A 62 -24.72 -22.09 25.67
N GLU A 63 -24.73 -23.18 26.42
CA GLU A 63 -25.27 -23.22 27.78
C GLU A 63 -24.54 -22.26 28.72
N TYR A 64 -23.21 -22.13 28.58
CA TYR A 64 -22.43 -21.19 29.36
C TYR A 64 -22.86 -19.74 29.11
N VAL A 65 -23.05 -19.36 27.84
CA VAL A 65 -23.52 -18.02 27.46
C VAL A 65 -24.93 -17.76 27.98
N LEU A 66 -25.83 -18.74 27.88
CA LEU A 66 -27.20 -18.64 28.38
C LEU A 66 -27.23 -18.48 29.91
N ARG A 67 -26.44 -19.28 30.65
CA ARG A 67 -26.37 -19.21 32.11
C ARG A 67 -25.84 -17.88 32.65
N HIS A 68 -25.02 -17.17 31.87
CA HIS A 68 -24.40 -15.90 32.27
C HIS A 68 -25.00 -14.69 31.54
N GLY A 69 -26.25 -14.78 31.08
CA GLY A 69 -26.99 -13.65 30.51
C GLY A 69 -26.32 -13.02 29.29
N GLY A 70 -25.70 -13.85 28.43
CA GLY A 70 -24.95 -13.37 27.25
C GLY A 70 -23.45 -13.24 27.45
N ALA A 71 -22.91 -13.69 28.59
CA ALA A 71 -21.49 -13.70 28.93
C ALA A 71 -20.75 -12.40 28.56
N PRO A 72 -21.10 -11.26 29.18
CA PRO A 72 -20.51 -9.96 28.85
C PRO A 72 -18.99 -9.93 29.03
N HIS A 73 -18.43 -10.78 29.89
CA HIS A 73 -17.00 -10.96 30.11
C HIS A 73 -16.27 -11.72 28.99
N LEU A 74 -16.96 -12.55 28.21
CA LEU A 74 -16.38 -13.22 27.03
C LEU A 74 -16.39 -12.32 25.79
N ARG A 75 -17.13 -11.20 25.82
CA ARG A 75 -17.15 -10.25 24.72
C ARG A 75 -15.82 -9.52 24.67
N ALA A 76 -15.22 -9.44 23.47
CA ALA A 76 -14.03 -8.64 23.26
C ALA A 76 -14.32 -7.17 23.65
N ALA A 77 -13.46 -6.60 24.50
CA ALA A 77 -13.57 -5.20 24.96
C ALA A 77 -13.67 -4.20 23.79
N VAL A 78 -13.18 -4.58 22.61
CA VAL A 78 -13.29 -3.85 21.34
C VAL A 78 -14.72 -3.39 21.02
N HIS A 79 -15.75 -4.17 21.37
CA HIS A 79 -17.14 -3.80 21.07
C HIS A 79 -17.69 -2.68 21.97
N GLN A 80 -16.99 -2.34 23.05
CA GLN A 80 -17.37 -1.26 23.96
C GLN A 80 -16.54 0.01 23.75
N LEU A 81 -15.56 -0.03 22.82
CA LEU A 81 -14.70 1.12 22.54
C LEU A 81 -15.39 2.11 21.63
N SER A 82 -15.22 3.41 21.93
CA SER A 82 -15.62 4.48 21.01
C SER A 82 -14.78 4.43 19.74
N PHE A 83 -15.33 4.93 18.62
CA PHE A 83 -14.63 5.02 17.34
C PHE A 83 -13.25 5.70 17.49
N CYS A 84 -13.17 6.74 18.33
CA CYS A 84 -11.94 7.47 18.61
C CYS A 84 -10.86 6.59 19.25
N GLN A 85 -11.24 5.74 20.20
CA GLN A 85 -10.31 4.85 20.91
C GLN A 85 -9.91 3.64 20.06
N TYR A 86 -10.83 3.13 19.24
CA TYR A 86 -10.55 2.06 18.29
C TYR A 86 -9.45 2.47 17.28
N PHE A 87 -9.50 3.70 16.78
CA PHE A 87 -8.51 4.23 15.83
C PHE A 87 -7.32 4.95 16.47
N LEU A 88 -7.24 5.04 17.81
CA LEU A 88 -6.18 5.73 18.54
C LEU A 88 -5.87 7.14 17.96
N LEU A 89 -6.92 7.89 17.64
CA LEU A 89 -6.81 9.19 16.98
C LEU A 89 -5.92 10.20 17.73
N ASP A 90 -5.89 10.13 19.06
CA ASP A 90 -5.02 10.96 19.89
C ASP A 90 -3.53 10.66 19.65
N VAL A 91 -3.16 9.38 19.57
CA VAL A 91 -1.78 8.95 19.29
C VAL A 91 -1.36 9.36 17.87
N ALA A 92 -2.28 9.22 16.91
CA ALA A 92 -2.03 9.67 15.53
C ALA A 92 -1.83 11.20 15.45
N ALA A 93 -2.65 11.97 16.16
CA ALA A 93 -2.51 13.42 16.25
C ALA A 93 -1.19 13.83 16.90
N ALA A 94 -0.82 13.21 18.03
CA ALA A 94 0.45 13.46 18.70
C ALA A 94 1.67 13.17 17.81
N LEU A 95 1.65 12.05 17.06
CA LEU A 95 2.71 11.71 16.11
C LEU A 95 2.81 12.72 14.95
N LEU A 96 1.68 13.13 14.38
CA LEU A 96 1.65 14.11 13.28
C LEU A 96 2.15 15.48 13.73
N LEU A 97 1.73 15.95 14.91
CA LEU A 97 2.19 17.20 15.50
C LEU A 97 3.67 17.15 15.83
N GLY A 98 4.16 16.06 16.43
CA GLY A 98 5.58 15.84 16.70
C GLY A 98 6.42 15.86 15.42
N ALA A 99 5.98 15.16 14.37
CA ALA A 99 6.66 15.14 13.08
C ALA A 99 6.65 16.51 12.39
N ALA A 100 5.55 17.26 12.48
CA ALA A 100 5.45 18.62 11.96
C ALA A 100 6.39 19.58 12.71
N ALA A 101 6.40 19.51 14.04
CA ALA A 101 7.31 20.30 14.88
C ALA A 101 8.77 19.99 14.56
N LEU A 102 9.15 18.71 14.47
CA LEU A 102 10.50 18.30 14.08
C LEU A 102 10.88 18.86 12.70
N ARG A 103 10.00 18.75 11.71
CA ARG A 103 10.23 19.35 10.37
C ARG A 103 10.42 20.87 10.44
N LEU A 104 9.63 21.57 11.25
CA LEU A 104 9.76 23.02 11.43
C LEU A 104 11.09 23.38 12.11
N LEU A 105 11.49 22.64 13.15
CA LEU A 105 12.77 22.83 13.84
C LEU A 105 13.96 22.59 12.90
N LEU A 106 13.93 21.54 12.08
CA LEU A 106 14.96 21.27 11.07
C LEU A 106 15.03 22.38 10.02
N ARG A 107 13.89 22.86 9.51
CA ARG A 107 13.83 23.99 8.56
C ARG A 107 14.38 25.26 9.18
N ARG A 108 14.02 25.55 10.43
CA ARG A 108 14.50 26.73 11.17
C ARG A 108 16.00 26.63 11.42
N GLY A 109 16.50 25.49 11.88
CA GLY A 109 17.94 25.23 12.05
C GLY A 109 18.72 25.38 10.75
N ALA A 110 18.25 24.78 9.66
CA ALA A 110 18.87 24.93 8.34
C ALA A 110 18.84 26.39 7.83
N SER A 111 17.75 27.13 8.07
CA SER A 111 17.65 28.55 7.70
C SER A 111 18.54 29.46 8.56
N LEU A 112 18.78 29.11 9.81
CA LEU A 112 19.70 29.85 10.68
C LEU A 112 21.14 29.53 10.30
N LEU A 113 21.45 28.27 10.02
CA LEU A 113 22.75 27.81 9.54
C LEU A 113 23.09 28.44 8.18
N SER A 114 22.15 28.51 7.23
CA SER A 114 22.38 29.17 5.95
C SER A 114 22.56 30.68 6.07
N ARG A 115 21.91 31.32 7.06
CA ARG A 115 22.08 32.75 7.35
C ARG A 115 23.37 33.08 8.10
N THR A 116 23.90 32.16 8.91
CA THR A 116 25.21 32.31 9.55
C THR A 116 26.36 31.98 8.60
N LEU A 117 26.25 30.92 7.79
CA LEU A 117 27.22 30.62 6.72
C LEU A 117 27.18 31.63 5.57
N GLY A 118 26.02 32.23 5.26
CA GLY A 118 25.91 33.33 4.30
C GLY A 118 26.65 34.61 4.72
N ARG A 119 26.99 34.76 6.02
CA ARG A 119 27.90 35.83 6.50
C ARG A 119 29.38 35.44 6.43
N CYS A 120 29.68 34.16 6.24
CA CYS A 120 31.03 33.62 6.14
C CYS A 120 31.45 33.25 4.70
N TRP A 121 30.77 33.75 3.66
CA TRP A 121 31.27 33.66 2.29
C TRP A 121 32.03 34.94 1.91
N PRO A 122 33.35 35.04 2.15
CA PRO A 122 34.19 36.02 1.46
C PRO A 122 34.25 35.62 -0.03
N GLY A 123 34.02 36.60 -0.90
CA GLY A 123 33.59 36.40 -2.27
C GLY A 123 34.54 35.66 -3.21
N ARG A 124 33.97 35.29 -4.37
CA ARG A 124 34.69 35.21 -5.64
C ARG A 124 33.76 35.67 -6.75
N ARG A 125 33.98 36.92 -7.20
CA ARG A 125 33.47 37.45 -8.47
C ARG A 125 34.10 36.62 -9.60
N HIS A 126 33.35 36.34 -10.66
CA HIS A 126 33.92 36.35 -12.01
C HIS A 126 32.82 36.63 -13.04
N SER A 127 32.94 37.80 -13.66
CA SER A 127 32.26 38.19 -14.90
C SER A 127 32.92 37.50 -16.09
N ALA A 128 32.16 37.04 -17.09
CA ALA A 128 32.53 37.12 -18.52
C ALA A 128 31.46 36.49 -19.44
N LEU A 129 30.83 37.37 -20.23
CA LEU A 129 30.59 37.30 -21.68
C LEU A 129 29.63 36.24 -22.28
N ASN A 130 28.48 36.75 -22.72
CA ASN A 130 27.60 36.18 -23.74
C ASN A 130 28.28 36.20 -25.13
N GLY A 131 28.29 35.07 -25.84
CA GLY A 131 28.65 34.97 -27.25
C GLY A 131 27.41 34.62 -28.09
N HIS A 132 27.02 35.53 -28.98
CA HIS A 132 25.93 35.38 -29.93
C HIS A 132 26.51 35.29 -31.35
N CYS A 133 26.13 34.27 -32.12
CA CYS A 133 26.10 34.27 -33.59
C CYS A 133 25.03 33.26 -34.05
N GLN A 134 23.85 33.75 -34.45
CA GLN A 134 22.86 32.97 -35.20
C GLN A 134 23.14 33.11 -36.70
N ASN A 135 23.35 31.99 -37.39
CA ASN A 135 23.36 31.94 -38.85
C ASN A 135 21.93 31.70 -39.33
N GLY A 136 21.35 32.68 -40.04
CA GLY A 136 20.01 32.58 -40.64
C GLY A 136 20.04 33.12 -42.07
N VAL A 137 20.24 32.21 -43.03
CA VAL A 137 20.17 32.48 -44.47
C VAL A 137 18.73 32.83 -44.87
N VAL A 138 18.62 33.89 -45.68
CA VAL A 138 17.38 34.49 -46.21
C VAL A 138 16.73 33.57 -47.25
N ASN A 139 15.42 33.33 -47.15
CA ASN A 139 14.62 32.84 -48.26
C ASN A 139 13.30 33.62 -48.42
N GLY A 140 13.26 34.44 -49.48
CA GLY A 140 12.21 34.42 -50.50
C GLY A 140 10.76 34.71 -50.14
N LYS A 141 10.36 35.96 -50.39
CA LYS A 141 8.98 36.50 -50.48
C LYS A 141 8.16 35.87 -51.63
N CYS A 142 6.87 35.64 -51.40
CA CYS A 142 5.72 35.73 -52.33
C CYS A 142 4.44 35.82 -51.45
N ASP A 143 3.43 36.65 -51.67
CA ASP A 143 3.17 37.72 -52.62
C ASP A 143 1.99 38.57 -52.08
N ARG A 144 1.91 39.81 -52.57
CA ARG A 144 0.80 40.80 -52.74
C ARG A 144 -0.66 40.38 -52.43
N ASN A 145 -1.66 41.21 -52.09
CA ASN A 145 -2.01 42.65 -52.04
C ASN A 145 -3.19 42.75 -51.05
N GLY A 146 -3.49 43.78 -50.24
CA GLY A 146 -3.57 45.21 -50.53
C GLY A 146 -5.01 45.63 -50.93
N HIS A 147 -5.83 46.13 -49.99
CA HIS A 147 -6.85 47.15 -50.27
C HIS A 147 -7.32 47.87 -48.99
N VAL A 148 -7.00 49.16 -48.86
CA VAL A 148 -7.60 50.12 -47.93
C VAL A 148 -8.05 51.30 -48.75
N THR A 149 -9.32 51.68 -48.66
CA THR A 149 -9.83 53.08 -48.66
C THR A 149 -11.27 53.00 -48.14
N GLN A 150 -11.56 53.34 -46.89
CA GLN A 150 -11.85 54.67 -46.30
C GLN A 150 -13.02 55.44 -46.93
N GLU A 151 -13.94 55.82 -46.03
CA GLU A 151 -14.84 56.99 -46.04
C GLU A 151 -15.90 57.09 -47.17
N LYS A 152 -17.19 57.39 -46.95
CA LYS A 152 -17.78 58.42 -46.08
C LYS A 152 -19.31 58.20 -45.92
N LYS A 153 -19.86 58.55 -44.75
CA LYS A 153 -21.30 58.81 -44.53
C LYS A 153 -21.72 60.07 -45.29
N VAL A 154 -22.92 60.07 -45.89
CA VAL A 154 -24.04 61.01 -45.60
C VAL A 154 -25.17 60.82 -46.62
N LYS A 155 -26.37 60.65 -46.06
CA LYS A 155 -27.75 60.73 -46.60
C LYS A 155 -28.24 59.67 -47.57
#